data_AF-A0A972CXY9-F1
#
_entry.id   AF-A0A972CXY9-F1
#
_cell.length_a   1.000
_cell.length_b   1.000
_cell.length_c   1.000
_cell.angle_alpha   90.00
_cell.angle_beta   90.00
_cell.angle_gamma   90.00
#
_symmetry.space_group_name_H-M   'P 1'
#
loop_
_entity.id
_entity.type
_entity.pdbx_description
1 polymer ?
#
loop_
_entity_poly.entity_id
_entity_poly.type
_entity_poly.pdbx_seq_one_letter_code
_entity_poly.pdbx_strand_id
1 'polypeptide(L)' 'MDKTEKIINSVCANMRMENMLLTCEEKEKIRKCLEGKYSYDDEVVKLVDKYTCV' A
#
# COMPACT_ATOMS: atom_id res chain seq x y z
N MET A 1 -2.80 -12.28 -15.56
CA MET A 1 -2.28 -11.46 -14.44
C MET A 1 -3.09 -10.20 -14.39
N ASP A 2 -3.82 -9.99 -13.30
CA ASP A 2 -4.69 -8.83 -13.10
C ASP A 2 -3.86 -7.53 -13.14
N LYS A 3 -4.45 -6.41 -13.60
CA LYS A 3 -3.77 -5.11 -13.65
C LYS A 3 -3.31 -4.67 -12.25
N THR A 4 -4.13 -4.94 -11.25
CA THR A 4 -3.83 -4.70 -9.83
C THR A 4 -2.57 -5.44 -9.38
N GLU A 5 -2.46 -6.71 -9.76
CA GLU A 5 -1.35 -7.57 -9.39
C GLU A 5 -0.03 -7.15 -10.06
N LYS A 6 -0.10 -6.67 -11.31
CA LYS A 6 1.05 -6.03 -12.00
C LYS A 6 1.57 -4.82 -11.22
N ILE A 7 0.67 -3.95 -10.77
CA ILE A 7 1.03 -2.75 -10.01
C ILE A 7 1.67 -3.14 -8.67
N ILE A 8 1.03 -4.04 -7.91
CA ILE A 8 1.55 -4.51 -6.61
C ILE A 8 2.94 -5.13 -6.78
N ASN A 9 3.15 -5.96 -7.81
CA ASN A 9 4.44 -6.58 -8.07
C ASN A 9 5.52 -5.55 -8.43
N SER A 10 5.18 -4.53 -9.21
CA SER A 10 6.10 -3.44 -9.55
C SER A 10 6.48 -2.62 -8.31
N VAL A 11 5.51 -2.25 -7.47
CA VAL A 11 5.79 -1.53 -6.22
C VAL A 11 6.63 -2.39 -5.28
N CYS A 12 6.31 -3.68 -5.13
CA CYS A 12 7.10 -4.60 -4.31
C CYS A 12 8.55 -4.75 -4.80
N ALA A 13 8.76 -4.82 -6.12
CA ALA A 13 10.09 -4.89 -6.70
C ALA A 13 10.89 -3.60 -6.40
N ASN A 14 10.26 -2.44 -6.54
CA ASN A 14 10.89 -1.15 -6.25
C ASN A 14 11.28 -1.02 -4.78
N MET A 15 10.36 -1.36 -3.86
CA MET A 15 10.64 -1.33 -2.42
C MET A 15 11.77 -2.27 -2.03
N ARG A 16 11.82 -3.47 -2.63
CA ARG A 16 12.91 -4.44 -2.40
C ARG A 16 14.28 -3.90 -2.82
N MET A 17 14.36 -3.12 -3.90
CA MET A 17 15.62 -2.48 -4.30
C MET A 17 16.11 -1.50 -3.24
N GLU A 18 15.19 -0.84 -2.53
CA GLU A 18 15.46 0.07 -1.41
C GLU A 18 15.62 -0.66 -0.06
N ASN A 19 15.80 -1.98 -0.04
CA ASN A 19 15.82 -2.83 1.16
C ASN A 19 14.55 -2.73 2.04
N MET A 20 13.42 -2.32 1.46
CA MET A 20 12.13 -2.24 2.12
C MET A 20 11.26 -3.43 1.71
N LEU A 21 10.87 -4.24 2.70
CA LEU A 21 9.97 -5.37 2.48
C LEU A 21 8.55 -4.99 2.88
N LEU A 22 7.69 -4.83 1.88
CA LEU A 22 6.26 -4.67 2.14
C LEU A 22 5.69 -5.94 2.79
N THR A 23 5.01 -5.74 3.91
CA THR A 23 4.23 -6.76 4.61
C THR A 23 3.00 -7.19 3.79
N CYS A 24 2.41 -8.32 4.15
CA CYS A 24 1.17 -8.77 3.53
C CYS A 24 0.02 -7.77 3.75
N GLU A 25 -0.02 -7.11 4.91
CA GLU A 25 -1.03 -6.10 5.23
C GLU A 25 -0.91 -4.87 4.32
N GLU A 26 0.30 -4.37 4.08
CA GLU A 26 0.54 -3.23 3.19
C GLU A 26 0.17 -3.54 1.74
N LYS A 27 0.49 -4.76 1.26
CA LYS A 27 0.07 -5.19 -0.08
C LYS A 27 -1.43 -5.26 -0.23
N GLU A 28 -2.13 -5.70 0.81
CA GLU A 28 -3.59 -5.75 0.84
C GLU A 28 -4.21 -4.34 0.85
N LYS A 29 -3.58 -3.38 1.55
CA LYS A 29 -3.98 -1.96 1.48
C LYS A 29 -3.83 -1.40 0.07
N ILE A 30 -2.72 -1.67 -0.60
CA ILE A 30 -2.50 -1.26 -2.00
C ILE A 30 -3.58 -1.86 -2.91
N ARG A 31 -3.89 -3.15 -2.77
CA ARG A 31 -4.97 -3.82 -3.53
C ARG A 31 -6.31 -3.11 -3.33
N LYS A 32 -6.68 -2.93 -2.07
CA LYS A 32 -7.93 -2.27 -1.67
C LYS A 32 -8.06 -0.83 -2.18
N CYS A 33 -6.96 -0.08 -2.20
CA CYS A 33 -6.90 1.25 -2.78
C CYS A 33 -7.13 1.21 -4.31
N LEU A 34 -6.49 0.26 -5.00
CA LEU A 34 -6.64 0.09 -6.46
C LEU A 34 -8.04 -0.41 -6.87
N GLU A 35 -8.71 -1.17 -6.00
CA GLU A 35 -10.10 -1.61 -6.17
C GLU A 35 -11.13 -0.51 -5.84
N GLY A 36 -10.70 0.66 -5.36
CA GLY A 36 -11.58 1.76 -4.98
C GLY A 36 -12.37 1.52 -3.70
N LYS A 37 -11.95 0.57 -2.85
CA LYS A 37 -12.61 0.27 -1.57
C LYS A 37 -12.34 1.35 -0.51
N TYR A 38 -11.29 2.16 -0.69
CA TYR A 38 -10.92 3.29 0.18
C TYR A 38 -10.25 4.38 -0.66
N SER A 39 -10.40 5.65 -0.28
CA SER A 39 -9.66 6.75 -0.89
C SER A 39 -8.21 6.76 -0.42
N TYR A 40 -7.30 7.21 -1.28
CA TYR A 40 -5.91 7.46 -0.90
C TYR A 40 -5.82 8.42 0.29
N ASP A 41 -6.60 9.51 0.25
CA ASP A 41 -6.58 10.55 1.29
C ASP A 41 -7.03 9.99 2.64
N ASP A 42 -8.09 9.17 2.67
CA ASP A 42 -8.60 8.56 3.89
C ASP A 42 -7.57 7.64 4.54
N GLU A 43 -6.82 6.88 3.73
CA GLU A 43 -5.81 5.95 4.24
C GLU A 43 -4.55 6.69 4.71
N VAL A 44 -4.19 7.79 4.05
CA VAL A 44 -3.11 8.69 4.52
C VAL A 44 -3.46 9.27 5.88
N VAL A 45 -4.68 9.78 6.07
CA VAL A 45 -5.13 10.32 7.37
C VAL A 45 -5.02 9.25 8.46
N LYS A 46 -5.50 8.03 8.21
CA LYS A 46 -5.39 6.93 9.19
C LYS A 46 -3.95 6.56 9.53
N LEU A 47 -3.07 6.57 8.53
CA LEU A 47 -1.65 6.30 8.75
C LEU A 47 -1.02 7.40 9.60
N VAL A 48 -1.32 8.66 9.31
CA VAL A 48 -0.85 9.80 10.11
C VAL A 48 -1.36 9.68 11.52
N ASP A 49 -2.67 9.52 11.75
CA ASP A 49 -3.27 9.37 13.08
C ASP A 49 -2.63 8.22 13.87
N LYS A 50 -2.39 7.07 13.23
CA LYS A 50 -1.78 5.90 13.87
C LYS A 50 -0.37 6.17 14.40
N TYR A 51 0.41 7.01 13.73
CA TYR A 51 1.82 7.24 14.05
C TYR A 51 2.12 8.62 14.64
N THR A 52 1.15 9.55 14.68
CA THR A 52 1.33 10.92 15.21
C THR A 52 0.49 11.23 16.45
N CYS A 53 -0.46 10.38 16.85
CA CYS A 53 -1.08 10.50 18.17
C CYS A 53 -0.07 10.14 19.27
N VAL A 54 0.64 11.17 19.74
CA VAL A 54 1.43 11.25 20.97
C VAL A 54 0.62 11.98 22.03
#